data_AF-A0AAV9U8J9-F1
#
_entry.id   AF-A0AAV9U8J9-F1
#
_cell.length_a   1.000
_cell.length_b   1.000
_cell.length_c   1.000
_cell.angle_alpha   90.00
_cell.angle_beta   90.00
_cell.angle_gamma   90.00
#
_symmetry.space_group_name_H-M   'P 1'
#
loop_
_entity.id
_entity.type
_entity.pdbx_description
1 polymer ?
#
loop_
_entity_poly.entity_id
_entity_poly.type
_entity_poly.pdbx_seq_one_letter_code
_entity_poly.pdbx_strand_id
1 'polypeptide(L)'
;MSDPQPPPSVIFDEYAEVKHPDAFPEALKLLKNYLSDKSIAWVSNGTKNDVDLSYYQPSPPLPAPICRGVGTFPKEFTAEQILPIIHQLACRKYWDERFKLGFPSLRYSRKLVRFYAVQKGVGEGWFAIVAPRDFTGYSGHVKEVGDDGVTRYYYLQTSSEFDDVPEVSGFVRGETSLAGWVLEESSEGIKCTYIVKFDPKGSIPAYIIEQVVKETPLCIGKVREFIEQKGLVPYVNMHDEFPGQLRQEVLTDTASGGVNLGDAQFQLEFSWFGSAGRFDIHFDDKWDNGVKIDIVEGTEGEDFELTREKGKVSVFVKEAATDKKLKVTVSRA
;
A
#
# COMPACT_ATOMS: atom_id res chain seq x y z
N MET A 1 23.91 -10.60 2.94
CA MET A 1 23.04 -11.24 1.92
C MET A 1 22.47 -10.13 1.05
N SER A 2 22.34 -10.37 -0.24
CA SER A 2 21.67 -9.43 -1.14
C SER A 2 20.19 -9.36 -0.79
N ASP A 3 19.64 -8.15 -0.81
CA ASP A 3 18.21 -7.96 -0.60
C ASP A 3 17.41 -8.62 -1.73
N PRO A 4 16.21 -9.18 -1.45
CA PRO A 4 15.29 -9.63 -2.48
C PRO A 4 15.02 -8.51 -3.50
N GLN A 5 15.03 -8.88 -4.78
CA GLN A 5 14.82 -7.94 -5.88
C GLN A 5 13.41 -8.08 -6.44
N PRO A 6 12.78 -6.99 -6.91
CA PRO A 6 11.52 -7.06 -7.63
C PRO A 6 11.68 -7.89 -8.92
N PRO A 7 10.60 -8.53 -9.41
CA PRO A 7 10.66 -9.20 -10.70
C PRO A 7 10.86 -8.18 -11.84
N PRO A 8 11.33 -8.62 -13.02
CA PRO A 8 11.36 -7.79 -14.21
C PRO A 8 9.97 -7.24 -14.54
N SER A 9 9.91 -5.99 -15.03
CA SER A 9 8.64 -5.29 -15.30
C SER A 9 7.72 -6.02 -16.28
N VAL A 10 8.28 -6.82 -17.20
CA VAL A 10 7.52 -7.64 -18.17
C VAL A 10 6.56 -8.63 -17.49
N ILE A 11 6.83 -9.06 -16.25
CA ILE A 11 5.92 -9.93 -15.49
C ILE A 11 4.57 -9.25 -15.24
N PHE A 12 4.51 -7.92 -15.21
CA PHE A 12 3.28 -7.18 -15.01
C PHE A 12 2.52 -6.88 -16.30
N ASP A 13 3.08 -7.22 -17.47
CA ASP A 13 2.44 -6.97 -18.77
C ASP A 13 1.18 -7.82 -19.00
N GLU A 14 0.95 -8.84 -18.16
CA GLU A 14 -0.26 -9.68 -18.15
C GLU A 14 -0.82 -9.81 -16.72
N TYR A 15 -2.11 -10.12 -16.60
CA TYR A 15 -2.66 -10.52 -15.30
C TYR A 15 -2.42 -12.00 -15.08
N ALA A 16 -1.91 -12.33 -13.89
CA ALA A 16 -1.73 -13.70 -13.45
C ALA A 16 -3.06 -14.32 -12.98
N GLU A 17 -3.09 -15.66 -12.92
CA GLU A 17 -4.18 -16.41 -12.29
C GLU A 17 -4.08 -16.37 -10.77
N VAL A 18 -5.22 -16.21 -10.09
CA VAL A 18 -5.31 -16.23 -8.63
C VAL A 18 -5.24 -17.67 -8.11
N LYS A 19 -4.11 -18.06 -7.52
CA LYS A 19 -3.91 -19.41 -6.96
C LYS A 19 -4.75 -19.72 -5.71
N HIS A 20 -5.00 -18.73 -4.84
CA HIS A 20 -5.81 -18.88 -3.62
C HIS A 20 -6.97 -17.87 -3.62
N PRO A 21 -8.06 -18.15 -4.36
CA PRO A 21 -9.13 -17.18 -4.56
C PRO A 21 -9.86 -16.79 -3.27
N ASP A 22 -9.83 -17.64 -2.24
CA ASP A 22 -10.54 -17.40 -0.97
C ASP A 22 -9.76 -16.52 0.02
N ALA A 23 -8.44 -16.39 -0.14
CA ALA A 23 -7.59 -15.75 0.85
C ALA A 23 -7.97 -14.28 1.09
N PHE A 24 -8.14 -13.51 0.02
CA PHE A 24 -8.52 -12.09 0.11
C PHE A 24 -9.97 -11.89 0.59
N PRO A 25 -10.99 -12.57 0.04
CA PRO A 25 -12.37 -12.51 0.55
C PRO A 25 -12.49 -12.86 2.05
N GLU A 26 -11.83 -13.92 2.52
CA GLU A 26 -11.90 -14.30 3.94
C GLU A 26 -11.19 -13.28 4.84
N ALA A 27 -10.06 -12.71 4.39
CA ALA A 27 -9.40 -11.64 5.12
C ALA A 27 -10.25 -10.35 5.19
N LEU A 28 -10.97 -10.01 4.11
CA LEU A 28 -11.94 -8.90 4.10
C LEU A 28 -13.09 -9.15 5.08
N LYS A 29 -13.66 -10.36 5.07
CA LYS A 29 -14.71 -10.76 6.01
C LYS A 29 -14.22 -10.68 7.45
N LEU A 30 -13.00 -11.13 7.72
CA LEU A 30 -12.36 -11.04 9.03
C LEU A 30 -12.18 -9.58 9.48
N LEU A 31 -11.73 -8.69 8.59
CA LEU A 31 -11.62 -7.26 8.86
C LEU A 31 -12.97 -6.65 9.23
N LYS A 32 -14.01 -6.93 8.44
CA LYS A 32 -15.37 -6.46 8.71
C LYS A 32 -15.93 -6.98 10.04
N ASN A 33 -15.59 -8.22 10.41
CA ASN A 33 -15.94 -8.77 11.72
C ASN A 33 -15.26 -7.97 12.84
N TYR A 34 -13.94 -7.73 12.75
CA TYR A 34 -13.23 -6.94 13.77
C TYR A 34 -13.72 -5.49 13.91
N LEU A 35 -14.28 -4.93 12.84
CA LEU A 35 -14.85 -3.57 12.85
C LEU A 35 -16.24 -3.50 13.49
N SER A 36 -17.08 -4.51 13.26
CA SER A 36 -18.50 -4.45 13.61
C SER A 36 -18.89 -5.27 14.84
N ASP A 37 -18.12 -6.30 15.20
CA ASP A 37 -18.42 -7.19 16.32
C ASP A 37 -18.18 -6.50 17.67
N LYS A 38 -19.28 -6.10 18.31
CA LYS A 38 -19.30 -5.44 19.61
C LYS A 38 -18.99 -6.39 20.78
N SER A 39 -18.97 -7.71 20.54
CA SER A 39 -18.62 -8.70 21.57
C SER A 39 -17.10 -8.78 21.81
N ILE A 40 -16.29 -8.22 20.89
CA ILE A 40 -14.84 -8.20 21.02
C ILE A 40 -14.44 -7.18 22.09
N ALA A 41 -13.92 -7.69 23.20
CA ALA A 41 -13.42 -6.91 24.33
C ALA A 41 -12.05 -6.28 24.01
N TRP A 42 -12.05 -5.23 23.18
CA TRP A 42 -10.86 -4.42 22.92
C TRP A 42 -10.36 -3.76 24.19
N VAL A 43 -9.10 -4.01 24.54
CA VAL A 43 -8.41 -3.39 25.67
C VAL A 43 -7.70 -2.14 25.17
N SER A 44 -7.97 -0.99 25.78
CA SER A 44 -7.32 0.27 25.42
C SER A 44 -5.85 0.29 25.85
N ASN A 45 -4.99 0.80 24.98
CA ASN A 45 -3.58 1.13 25.22
C ASN A 45 -3.34 2.66 25.25
N GLY A 46 -4.41 3.44 25.37
CA GLY A 46 -4.37 4.90 25.36
C GLY A 46 -4.28 5.49 23.95
N THR A 47 -4.00 6.78 23.90
CA THR A 47 -3.93 7.57 22.66
C THR A 47 -2.51 8.09 22.47
N LYS A 48 -1.96 7.97 21.27
CA LYS A 48 -0.64 8.51 20.91
C LYS A 48 -0.65 8.99 19.46
N ASN A 49 -0.07 10.17 19.22
CA ASN A 49 -0.08 10.84 17.91
C ASN A 49 -1.51 10.90 17.32
N ASP A 50 -2.50 11.25 18.13
CA ASP A 50 -3.93 11.30 17.77
C ASP A 50 -4.47 10.00 17.14
N VAL A 51 -3.91 8.86 17.57
CA VAL A 51 -4.41 7.53 17.26
C VAL A 51 -4.79 6.84 18.56
N ASP A 52 -6.04 6.44 18.68
CA ASP A 52 -6.54 5.60 19.77
C ASP A 52 -6.08 4.16 19.53
N LEU A 53 -5.33 3.63 20.49
CA LEU A 53 -4.71 2.31 20.40
C LEU A 53 -5.50 1.33 21.25
N SER A 54 -5.74 0.16 20.68
CA SER A 54 -6.34 -0.96 21.42
C SER A 54 -5.82 -2.29 20.90
N TYR A 55 -5.98 -3.33 21.71
CA TYR A 55 -5.62 -4.68 21.34
C TYR A 55 -6.65 -5.69 21.85
N TYR A 56 -6.64 -6.87 21.26
CA TYR A 56 -7.50 -7.98 21.64
C TYR A 56 -6.68 -9.27 21.64
N GLN A 57 -6.76 -10.02 22.74
CA GLN A 57 -6.15 -11.33 22.89
C GLN A 57 -7.27 -12.34 23.14
N PRO A 58 -7.59 -13.24 22.19
CA PRO A 58 -8.61 -14.26 22.38
C PRO A 58 -8.17 -15.31 23.40
N SER A 59 -9.09 -16.21 23.74
CA SER A 59 -8.83 -17.42 24.53
C SER A 59 -9.07 -18.65 23.65
N PRO A 60 -8.07 -19.52 23.39
CA PRO A 60 -6.68 -19.44 23.85
C PRO A 60 -5.89 -18.26 23.22
N PRO A 61 -4.80 -17.80 23.86
CA PRO A 61 -4.03 -16.65 23.40
C PRO A 61 -3.31 -16.92 22.07
N LEU A 62 -3.29 -15.90 21.22
CA LEU A 62 -2.48 -15.86 20.00
C LEU A 62 -1.01 -15.53 20.31
N PRO A 63 -0.06 -15.91 19.42
CA PRO A 63 1.36 -15.54 19.55
C PRO A 63 1.58 -14.03 19.67
N ALA A 64 0.78 -13.23 18.97
CA ALA A 64 0.68 -11.79 19.15
C ALA A 64 -0.80 -11.39 19.26
N PRO A 65 -1.17 -10.53 20.24
CA PRO A 65 -2.48 -9.92 20.26
C PRO A 65 -2.81 -9.20 18.96
N ILE A 66 -4.08 -9.19 18.59
CA ILE A 66 -4.59 -8.41 17.47
C ILE A 66 -4.54 -6.94 17.89
N CYS A 67 -3.93 -6.07 17.11
CA CYS A 67 -3.85 -4.65 17.40
C CYS A 67 -4.78 -3.84 16.50
N ARG A 68 -5.25 -2.71 17.02
CA ARG A 68 -6.15 -1.77 16.35
C ARG A 68 -5.74 -0.33 16.65
N GLY A 69 -5.64 0.47 15.61
CA GLY A 69 -5.53 1.93 15.67
C GLY A 69 -6.78 2.56 15.08
N VAL A 70 -7.28 3.63 15.71
CA VAL A 70 -8.33 4.49 15.15
C VAL A 70 -7.83 5.93 15.19
N GLY A 71 -7.82 6.59 14.05
CA GLY A 71 -7.41 7.99 13.94
C GLY A 71 -8.20 8.70 12.85
N THR A 72 -7.86 9.97 12.61
CA THR A 72 -8.51 10.80 11.59
C THR A 72 -7.49 11.48 10.69
N PHE A 73 -7.92 11.74 9.46
CA PHE A 73 -7.24 12.63 8.54
C PHE A 73 -8.05 13.91 8.35
N PRO A 74 -7.38 15.04 8.07
CA PRO A 74 -8.04 16.31 7.78
C PRO A 74 -9.07 16.22 6.63
N LYS A 75 -10.12 17.02 6.70
CA LYS A 75 -11.27 16.97 5.76
C LYS A 75 -10.96 17.43 4.34
N GLU A 76 -9.83 18.09 4.14
CA GLU A 76 -9.33 18.49 2.83
C GLU A 76 -8.79 17.31 2.02
N PHE A 77 -8.49 16.17 2.67
CA PHE A 77 -8.08 14.96 1.99
C PHE A 77 -9.27 14.06 1.65
N THR A 78 -9.15 13.35 0.54
CA THR A 78 -10.04 12.25 0.17
C THR A 78 -9.37 10.91 0.47
N ALA A 79 -10.16 9.83 0.59
CA ALA A 79 -9.60 8.51 0.83
C ALA A 79 -8.68 8.06 -0.32
N GLU A 80 -9.04 8.41 -1.57
CA GLU A 80 -8.24 8.13 -2.77
C GLU A 80 -6.90 8.85 -2.76
N GLN A 81 -6.77 10.01 -2.10
CA GLN A 81 -5.48 10.69 -1.93
C GLN A 81 -4.58 10.00 -0.90
N ILE A 82 -5.16 9.42 0.14
CA ILE A 82 -4.41 8.80 1.25
C ILE A 82 -3.98 7.38 0.89
N LEU A 83 -4.85 6.62 0.21
CA LEU A 83 -4.62 5.20 -0.10
C LEU A 83 -3.28 4.93 -0.81
N PRO A 84 -2.84 5.69 -1.84
CA PRO A 84 -1.56 5.49 -2.52
C PRO A 84 -0.37 5.45 -1.57
N ILE A 85 -0.36 6.31 -0.56
CA ILE A 85 0.72 6.39 0.43
C ILE A 85 0.75 5.12 1.31
N ILE A 86 -0.42 4.53 1.57
CA ILE A 86 -0.59 3.29 2.34
C ILE A 86 -0.19 2.06 1.52
N HIS A 87 -0.71 1.93 0.29
CA HIS A 87 -0.64 0.67 -0.46
C HIS A 87 0.58 0.57 -1.37
N GLN A 88 1.16 1.68 -1.82
CA GLN A 88 2.39 1.65 -2.61
C GLN A 88 3.55 1.27 -1.68
N LEU A 89 4.01 0.02 -1.81
CA LEU A 89 5.06 -0.54 -0.95
C LEU A 89 6.37 0.27 -1.00
N ALA A 90 6.63 0.94 -2.11
CA ALA A 90 7.80 1.79 -2.26
C ALA A 90 7.70 3.11 -1.45
N CYS A 91 6.49 3.60 -1.15
CA CYS A 91 6.24 4.71 -0.23
C CYS A 91 6.42 4.31 1.23
N ARG A 92 6.09 3.05 1.56
CA ARG A 92 6.05 2.56 2.93
C ARG A 92 7.37 2.68 3.69
N LYS A 93 8.51 2.53 3.00
CA LYS A 93 9.86 2.66 3.61
C LYS A 93 10.14 4.05 4.21
N TYR A 94 9.39 5.07 3.80
CA TYR A 94 9.59 6.44 4.27
C TYR A 94 8.81 6.79 5.55
N TRP A 95 7.78 6.02 5.90
CA TRP A 95 6.94 6.29 7.06
C TRP A 95 6.83 5.11 8.04
N ASP A 96 7.11 3.88 7.60
CA ASP A 96 7.15 2.68 8.46
C ASP A 96 8.59 2.32 8.82
N GLU A 97 9.00 2.65 10.04
CA GLU A 97 10.37 2.43 10.53
C GLU A 97 10.77 0.95 10.54
N ARG A 98 9.82 0.02 10.64
CA ARG A 98 10.08 -1.43 10.65
C ARG A 98 10.08 -2.02 9.24
N PHE A 99 9.57 -1.31 8.25
CA PHE A 99 9.60 -1.76 6.87
C PHE A 99 11.02 -1.62 6.30
N LYS A 100 11.52 -2.69 5.69
CA LYS A 100 12.82 -2.68 5.01
C LYS A 100 12.64 -2.45 3.51
N LEU A 101 11.83 -3.28 2.87
CA LEU A 101 11.52 -3.20 1.45
C LEU A 101 10.23 -3.96 1.14
N GLY A 102 9.69 -3.75 -0.04
CA GLY A 102 8.62 -4.57 -0.58
C GLY A 102 8.25 -4.14 -1.99
N PHE A 103 7.62 -5.04 -2.72
CA PHE A 103 7.22 -4.85 -4.10
C PHE A 103 6.06 -5.80 -4.45
N PRO A 104 5.20 -5.42 -5.42
CA PRO A 104 4.34 -6.39 -6.05
C PRO A 104 5.19 -7.43 -6.78
N SER A 105 4.82 -8.71 -6.72
CA SER A 105 5.50 -9.79 -7.44
C SER A 105 4.66 -10.35 -8.58
N LEU A 106 3.33 -10.20 -8.53
CA LEU A 106 2.37 -10.47 -9.61
C LEU A 106 1.19 -9.51 -9.49
N ARG A 107 0.47 -9.30 -10.58
CA ARG A 107 -0.80 -8.56 -10.60
C ARG A 107 -1.91 -9.46 -11.10
N TYR A 108 -3.03 -9.51 -10.39
CA TYR A 108 -4.20 -10.34 -10.73
C TYR A 108 -5.33 -9.50 -11.31
N SER A 109 -5.41 -8.25 -10.86
CA SER A 109 -6.23 -7.20 -11.44
C SER A 109 -5.61 -5.87 -11.05
N ARG A 110 -6.21 -4.76 -11.49
CA ARG A 110 -5.84 -3.43 -10.98
C ARG A 110 -5.90 -3.34 -9.45
N LYS A 111 -6.89 -4.01 -8.84
CA LYS A 111 -7.21 -3.92 -7.40
C LYS A 111 -6.63 -5.05 -6.56
N LEU A 112 -5.91 -6.01 -7.16
CA LEU A 112 -5.39 -7.18 -6.45
C LEU A 112 -4.01 -7.57 -6.99
N VAL A 113 -3.03 -7.61 -6.10
CA VAL A 113 -1.64 -8.00 -6.41
C VAL A 113 -1.15 -9.06 -5.45
N ARG A 114 -0.15 -9.84 -5.89
CA ARG A 114 0.72 -10.58 -4.98
C ARG A 114 1.79 -9.63 -4.49
N PHE A 115 1.98 -9.52 -3.18
CA PHE A 115 3.06 -8.71 -2.62
C PHE A 115 4.18 -9.60 -2.09
N TYR A 116 5.38 -9.04 -2.05
CA TYR A 116 6.47 -9.51 -1.21
C TYR A 116 6.94 -8.32 -0.37
N ALA A 117 7.12 -8.51 0.93
CA ALA A 117 7.54 -7.45 1.85
C ALA A 117 8.50 -7.99 2.91
N VAL A 118 9.42 -7.15 3.35
CA VAL A 118 10.41 -7.48 4.38
C VAL A 118 10.33 -6.47 5.50
N GLN A 119 10.27 -6.97 6.73
CA GLN A 119 10.43 -6.19 7.95
C GLN A 119 11.84 -6.37 8.53
N LYS A 120 12.37 -5.30 9.10
CA LYS A 120 13.66 -5.28 9.78
C LYS A 120 13.62 -6.22 11.00
N GLY A 121 14.76 -6.85 11.28
CA GLY A 121 14.98 -7.56 12.54
C GLY A 121 15.23 -6.58 13.69
N VAL A 122 15.49 -7.13 14.88
CA VAL A 122 15.94 -6.35 16.04
C VAL A 122 17.39 -6.69 16.33
N GLY A 123 18.25 -5.67 16.36
CA GLY A 123 19.70 -5.81 16.43
C GLY A 123 20.34 -6.08 15.06
N GLU A 124 21.65 -5.92 14.97
CA GLU A 124 22.42 -6.11 13.72
C GLU A 124 23.70 -6.92 13.96
N GLY A 125 24.12 -7.68 12.94
CA GLY A 125 25.34 -8.48 12.98
C GLY A 125 25.30 -9.57 14.04
N TRP A 126 26.38 -9.71 14.82
CA TRP A 126 26.48 -10.70 15.89
C TRP A 126 25.60 -10.39 17.11
N PHE A 127 24.97 -9.22 17.15
CA PHE A 127 23.99 -8.81 18.16
C PHE A 127 22.53 -8.96 17.69
N ALA A 128 22.27 -9.71 16.61
CA ALA A 128 20.90 -9.95 16.15
C ALA A 128 20.09 -10.69 17.23
N ILE A 129 19.11 -10.00 17.82
CA ILE A 129 18.19 -10.54 18.84
C ILE A 129 17.05 -11.26 18.15
N VAL A 130 16.56 -10.69 17.03
CA VAL A 130 15.48 -11.28 16.27
C VAL A 130 15.72 -11.08 14.77
N ALA A 131 15.70 -12.18 14.02
CA ALA A 131 15.91 -12.16 12.56
C ALA A 131 14.87 -11.30 11.81
N PRO A 132 15.19 -10.74 10.64
CA PRO A 132 14.19 -10.06 9.80
C PRO A 132 13.10 -11.03 9.34
N ARG A 133 11.91 -10.51 9.03
CA ARG A 133 10.78 -11.31 8.52
C ARG A 133 10.51 -10.95 7.07
N ASP A 134 10.22 -11.95 6.26
CA ASP A 134 9.57 -11.74 4.97
C ASP A 134 8.10 -12.18 5.03
N PHE A 135 7.28 -11.57 4.18
CA PHE A 135 5.86 -11.82 4.04
C PHE A 135 5.52 -11.86 2.56
N THR A 136 4.71 -12.82 2.16
CA THR A 136 4.14 -12.91 0.82
C THR A 136 2.66 -13.27 0.93
N GLY A 137 1.87 -12.81 -0.03
CA GLY A 137 0.43 -12.94 0.02
C GLY A 137 -0.28 -12.04 -0.96
N TYR A 138 -1.57 -11.81 -0.71
CA TYR A 138 -2.42 -10.92 -1.49
C TYR A 138 -2.54 -9.57 -0.82
N SER A 139 -2.51 -8.51 -1.60
CA SER A 139 -2.95 -7.18 -1.18
C SER A 139 -3.89 -6.58 -2.19
N GLY A 140 -4.95 -5.93 -1.71
CA GLY A 140 -5.96 -5.42 -2.63
C GLY A 140 -6.98 -4.48 -2.00
N HIS A 141 -7.88 -4.01 -2.86
CA HIS A 141 -8.79 -2.90 -2.58
C HIS A 141 -10.26 -3.27 -2.77
N VAL A 142 -11.11 -2.79 -1.87
CA VAL A 142 -12.57 -2.84 -2.02
C VAL A 142 -13.14 -1.48 -1.64
N LYS A 143 -14.11 -0.99 -2.42
CA LYS A 143 -14.87 0.22 -2.12
C LYS A 143 -16.33 -0.15 -1.99
N GLU A 144 -16.96 0.28 -0.91
CA GLU A 144 -18.37 0.03 -0.62
C GLU A 144 -19.02 1.32 -0.16
N VAL A 145 -20.27 1.53 -0.58
CA VAL A 145 -21.12 2.57 0.01
C VAL A 145 -22.08 1.85 0.94
N GLY A 146 -22.01 2.16 2.24
CA GLY A 146 -22.91 1.57 3.23
C GLY A 146 -24.33 2.14 3.10
N ASP A 147 -25.29 1.44 3.70
CA ASP A 147 -26.68 1.92 3.80
C ASP A 147 -26.79 3.23 4.61
N ASP A 148 -25.76 3.54 5.42
CA ASP A 148 -25.59 4.79 6.15
C ASP A 148 -25.09 5.95 5.27
N GLY A 149 -24.88 5.72 3.97
CA GLY A 149 -24.34 6.69 3.03
C GLY A 149 -22.83 6.93 3.18
N VAL A 150 -22.16 6.26 4.12
CA VAL A 150 -20.72 6.39 4.32
C VAL A 150 -19.99 5.54 3.29
N THR A 151 -19.07 6.16 2.56
CA THR A 151 -18.19 5.45 1.62
C THR A 151 -17.00 4.88 2.40
N ARG A 152 -16.79 3.58 2.26
CA ARG A 152 -15.72 2.83 2.93
C ARG A 152 -14.75 2.29 1.91
N TYR A 153 -13.49 2.61 2.10
CA TYR A 153 -12.39 2.06 1.32
C TYR A 153 -11.59 1.11 2.20
N TYR A 154 -11.52 -0.14 1.75
CA TYR A 154 -10.76 -1.20 2.39
C TYR A 154 -9.49 -1.42 1.58
N TYR A 155 -8.35 -1.38 2.25
CA TYR A 155 -7.09 -1.92 1.73
C TYR A 155 -6.57 -2.94 2.73
N LEU A 156 -6.26 -4.16 2.30
CA LEU A 156 -5.75 -5.17 3.21
C LEU A 156 -4.71 -6.06 2.58
N GLN A 157 -3.83 -6.59 3.43
CA GLN A 157 -2.84 -7.59 3.10
C GLN A 157 -3.12 -8.88 3.90
N THR A 158 -2.96 -10.03 3.27
CA THR A 158 -3.09 -11.36 3.90
C THR A 158 -2.10 -12.34 3.29
N SER A 159 -1.52 -13.21 4.11
CA SER A 159 -0.52 -14.19 3.71
C SER A 159 -1.14 -15.36 2.93
N SER A 160 -0.38 -15.88 1.98
CA SER A 160 -0.69 -17.13 1.27
C SER A 160 0.61 -17.78 0.81
N GLU A 161 0.62 -19.11 0.72
CA GLU A 161 1.80 -19.87 0.31
C GLU A 161 1.85 -20.02 -1.20
N PHE A 162 3.02 -19.86 -1.81
CA PHE A 162 3.18 -19.98 -3.26
C PHE A 162 4.39 -20.84 -3.56
N ASP A 163 4.22 -21.89 -4.37
CA ASP A 163 5.31 -22.81 -4.74
C ASP A 163 6.50 -22.09 -5.39
N ASP A 164 6.23 -20.99 -6.11
CA ASP A 164 7.23 -20.17 -6.79
C ASP A 164 7.87 -19.08 -5.88
N VAL A 165 7.51 -19.04 -4.60
CA VAL A 165 8.05 -18.08 -3.60
C VAL A 165 8.51 -18.83 -2.34
N PRO A 166 9.65 -19.56 -2.43
CA PRO A 166 10.17 -20.32 -1.30
C PRO A 166 10.62 -19.42 -0.15
N GLU A 167 10.90 -20.03 1.01
CA GLU A 167 11.57 -19.33 2.11
C GLU A 167 12.98 -18.88 1.71
N VAL A 168 13.37 -17.70 2.17
CA VAL A 168 14.66 -17.10 1.84
C VAL A 168 15.59 -17.19 3.05
N SER A 169 16.77 -17.78 2.87
CA SER A 169 17.78 -17.88 3.93
C SER A 169 18.06 -16.51 4.57
N GLY A 170 18.10 -16.46 5.90
CA GLY A 170 18.28 -15.23 6.67
C GLY A 170 17.00 -14.50 7.05
N PHE A 171 15.85 -14.91 6.51
CA PHE A 171 14.54 -14.41 6.90
C PHE A 171 13.74 -15.51 7.59
N VAL A 172 12.87 -15.10 8.52
CA VAL A 172 11.79 -15.95 9.04
C VAL A 172 10.52 -15.60 8.28
N ARG A 173 9.88 -16.59 7.64
CA ARG A 173 8.59 -16.36 6.97
C ARG A 173 7.51 -16.09 8.00
N GLY A 174 7.07 -14.83 8.05
CA GLY A 174 5.96 -14.42 8.90
C GLY A 174 4.60 -14.70 8.25
N GLU A 175 3.56 -14.79 9.06
CA GLU A 175 2.19 -15.00 8.60
C GLU A 175 1.33 -13.81 9.03
N THR A 176 0.68 -13.16 8.07
CA THR A 176 -0.27 -12.08 8.32
C THR A 176 -1.65 -12.58 7.95
N SER A 177 -2.49 -12.94 8.92
CA SER A 177 -3.89 -13.29 8.62
C SER A 177 -4.69 -12.06 8.15
N LEU A 178 -4.30 -10.88 8.64
CA LEU A 178 -4.91 -9.61 8.26
C LEU A 178 -3.98 -8.45 8.61
N ALA A 179 -3.71 -7.56 7.66
CA ALA A 179 -3.29 -6.19 7.92
C ALA A 179 -4.22 -5.28 7.11
N GLY A 180 -5.29 -4.80 7.75
CA GLY A 180 -6.41 -4.16 7.08
C GLY A 180 -6.63 -2.71 7.51
N TRP A 181 -6.69 -1.83 6.53
CA TRP A 181 -7.01 -0.42 6.63
C TRP A 181 -8.45 -0.18 6.16
N VAL A 182 -9.19 0.63 6.90
CA VAL A 182 -10.52 1.11 6.52
C VAL A 182 -10.56 2.61 6.64
N LEU A 183 -10.82 3.27 5.52
CA LEU A 183 -11.03 4.71 5.45
C LEU A 183 -12.52 4.95 5.24
N GLU A 184 -13.16 5.55 6.23
CA GLU A 184 -14.57 5.94 6.22
C GLU A 184 -14.65 7.45 5.92
N GLU A 185 -15.06 7.79 4.70
CA GLU A 185 -15.12 9.17 4.20
C GLU A 185 -16.50 9.77 4.47
N SER A 186 -16.53 10.97 5.07
CA SER A 186 -17.75 11.68 5.47
C SER A 186 -17.58 13.21 5.35
N SER A 187 -18.63 13.98 5.62
CA SER A 187 -18.56 15.46 5.63
C SER A 187 -17.59 16.02 6.68
N GLU A 188 -17.32 15.27 7.74
CA GLU A 188 -16.46 15.68 8.85
C GLU A 188 -14.98 15.31 8.64
N GLY A 189 -14.66 14.72 7.49
CA GLY A 189 -13.34 14.21 7.14
C GLY A 189 -13.30 12.68 7.12
N ILE A 190 -12.10 12.13 7.28
CA ILE A 190 -11.85 10.69 7.09
C ILE A 190 -11.47 10.06 8.41
N LYS A 191 -12.28 9.10 8.86
CA LYS A 191 -11.90 8.20 9.94
C LYS A 191 -11.12 7.03 9.35
N CYS A 192 -9.95 6.76 9.90
CA CYS A 192 -9.10 5.65 9.51
C CYS A 192 -9.00 4.63 10.65
N THR A 193 -9.28 3.37 10.34
CA THR A 193 -9.06 2.25 11.26
C THR A 193 -8.05 1.29 10.66
N TYR A 194 -7.01 0.93 11.42
CA TYR A 194 -6.01 -0.04 11.01
C TYR A 194 -5.98 -1.21 11.99
N ILE A 195 -6.24 -2.43 11.52
CA ILE A 195 -6.32 -3.65 12.32
C ILE A 195 -5.33 -4.68 11.79
N VAL A 196 -4.52 -5.26 12.68
CA VAL A 196 -3.53 -6.28 12.30
C VAL A 196 -3.65 -7.52 13.18
N LYS A 197 -3.80 -8.67 12.52
CA LYS A 197 -3.67 -10.02 13.06
C LYS A 197 -2.52 -10.71 12.35
N PHE A 198 -1.45 -11.00 13.07
CA PHE A 198 -0.26 -11.62 12.53
C PHE A 198 0.34 -12.62 13.51
N ASP A 199 1.07 -13.58 12.97
CA ASP A 199 1.97 -14.47 13.67
C ASP A 199 3.38 -14.24 13.09
N PRO A 200 4.28 -13.60 13.84
CA PRO A 200 5.61 -13.27 13.33
C PRO A 200 6.54 -14.49 13.24
N LYS A 201 6.08 -15.65 13.73
CA LYS A 201 6.81 -16.93 13.81
C LYS A 201 8.17 -16.82 14.54
N GLY A 202 8.74 -17.99 14.80
CA GLY A 202 10.02 -18.13 15.50
C GLY A 202 9.98 -17.67 16.96
N SER A 203 11.16 -17.58 17.58
CA SER A 203 11.31 -17.22 18.99
C SER A 203 11.50 -15.71 19.14
N ILE A 204 10.46 -15.00 19.59
CA ILE A 204 10.51 -13.56 19.83
C ILE A 204 10.25 -13.30 21.32
N PRO A 205 11.14 -12.55 22.01
CA PRO A 205 10.89 -12.11 23.37
C PRO A 205 9.55 -11.36 23.51
N ALA A 206 8.78 -11.67 24.56
CA ALA A 206 7.44 -11.11 24.76
C ALA A 206 7.42 -9.57 24.75
N TYR A 207 8.42 -8.91 25.34
CA TYR A 207 8.50 -7.45 25.35
C TYR A 207 8.62 -6.83 23.94
N ILE A 208 9.25 -7.54 22.99
CA ILE A 208 9.34 -7.10 21.59
C ILE A 208 7.97 -7.25 20.92
N ILE A 209 7.26 -8.34 21.18
CA ILE A 209 5.88 -8.52 20.68
C ILE A 209 4.97 -7.41 21.22
N GLU A 210 5.04 -7.11 22.51
CA GLU A 210 4.27 -6.03 23.12
C GLU A 210 4.56 -4.66 22.49
N GLN A 211 5.83 -4.38 22.21
CA GLN A 211 6.23 -3.15 21.51
C GLN A 211 5.65 -3.11 20.09
N VAL A 212 5.80 -4.19 19.32
CA VAL A 212 5.24 -4.31 17.97
C VAL A 212 3.73 -4.10 17.95
N VAL A 213 3.01 -4.68 18.90
CA VAL A 213 1.54 -4.54 19.04
C VAL A 213 1.14 -3.10 19.32
N LYS A 214 1.93 -2.36 20.10
CA LYS A 214 1.69 -0.93 20.41
C LYS A 214 2.05 -0.01 19.23
N GLU A 215 3.12 -0.33 18.49
CA GLU A 215 3.64 0.53 17.43
C GLU A 215 2.96 0.34 16.08
N THR A 216 2.56 -0.89 15.74
CA THR A 216 1.90 -1.19 14.46
C THR A 216 0.69 -0.29 14.15
N PRO A 217 -0.25 -0.08 15.08
CA PRO A 217 -1.40 0.80 14.79
C PRO A 217 -1.04 2.29 14.64
N LEU A 218 0.15 2.73 15.08
CA LEU A 218 0.61 4.12 14.91
C LEU A 218 0.94 4.47 13.45
N CYS A 219 0.96 3.49 12.54
CA CYS A 219 1.13 3.73 11.12
C CYS A 219 0.14 4.78 10.57
N ILE A 220 -1.07 4.90 11.14
CA ILE A 220 -2.03 5.96 10.77
C ILE A 220 -1.42 7.35 10.98
N GLY A 221 -0.88 7.61 12.18
CA GLY A 221 -0.24 8.89 12.50
C GLY A 221 1.03 9.13 11.67
N LYS A 222 1.77 8.07 11.34
CA LYS A 222 2.97 8.15 10.47
C LYS A 222 2.63 8.50 9.02
N VAL A 223 1.53 7.96 8.48
CA VAL A 223 1.03 8.33 7.16
C VAL A 223 0.60 9.80 7.15
N ARG A 224 -0.08 10.26 8.21
CA ARG A 224 -0.45 11.68 8.34
C ARG A 224 0.78 12.58 8.41
N GLU A 225 1.77 12.24 9.24
CA GLU A 225 3.05 12.95 9.33
C GLU A 225 3.76 13.00 7.97
N PHE A 226 3.75 11.88 7.23
CA PHE A 226 4.30 11.84 5.88
C PHE A 226 3.59 12.84 4.95
N ILE A 227 2.26 12.87 4.94
CA ILE A 227 1.49 13.81 4.11
C ILE A 227 1.79 15.26 4.51
N GLU A 228 1.84 15.57 5.80
CA GLU A 228 2.13 16.92 6.30
C GLU A 228 3.53 17.39 5.89
N GLN A 229 4.52 16.50 5.95
CA GLN A 229 5.91 16.83 5.66
C GLN A 229 6.25 16.80 4.17
N LYS A 230 5.63 15.88 3.41
CA LYS A 230 6.06 15.48 2.05
C LYS A 230 5.00 15.71 0.98
N GLY A 231 3.74 15.92 1.38
CA GLY A 231 2.62 16.03 0.46
C GLY A 231 2.12 14.68 -0.04
N LEU A 232 1.29 14.75 -1.07
CA LEU A 232 0.75 13.58 -1.76
C LEU A 232 1.73 13.07 -2.82
N VAL A 233 1.68 11.76 -3.04
CA VAL A 233 2.40 11.10 -4.14
C VAL A 233 1.53 11.11 -5.40
N PRO A 234 2.10 11.09 -6.62
CA PRO A 234 1.30 10.87 -7.81
C PRO A 234 0.55 9.54 -7.74
N TYR A 235 -0.69 9.53 -8.25
CA TYR A 235 -1.53 8.35 -8.17
C TYR A 235 -2.61 8.35 -9.25
N VAL A 236 -3.15 7.17 -9.52
CA VAL A 236 -4.40 7.00 -10.27
C VAL A 236 -5.42 6.44 -9.28
N ASN A 237 -6.61 7.03 -9.18
CA ASN A 237 -7.65 6.56 -8.26
C ASN A 237 -7.89 5.06 -8.49
N MET A 238 -7.80 4.25 -7.44
CA MET A 238 -7.80 2.78 -7.60
C MET A 238 -9.18 2.26 -8.06
N HIS A 239 -10.22 3.04 -7.79
CA HIS A 239 -11.61 2.65 -8.01
C HIS A 239 -12.26 3.26 -9.26
N ASP A 240 -11.57 4.14 -9.99
CA ASP A 240 -12.07 4.65 -11.28
C ASP A 240 -12.12 3.53 -12.31
N GLU A 241 -13.06 3.60 -13.26
CA GLU A 241 -13.03 2.72 -14.42
C GLU A 241 -11.87 3.11 -15.33
N PHE A 242 -11.05 2.13 -15.70
CA PHE A 242 -9.99 2.31 -16.69
C PHE A 242 -10.04 1.12 -17.64
N PRO A 243 -10.28 1.34 -18.95
CA PRO A 243 -10.32 0.25 -19.92
C PRO A 243 -8.92 -0.32 -20.23
N GLY A 244 -7.85 0.39 -19.90
CA GLY A 244 -6.48 -0.14 -19.96
C GLY A 244 -6.06 -0.86 -18.67
N GLN A 245 -4.80 -1.28 -18.61
CA GLN A 245 -4.23 -1.96 -17.44
C GLN A 245 -3.05 -1.18 -16.88
N LEU A 246 -3.19 -0.52 -15.74
CA LEU A 246 -2.04 0.06 -15.02
C LEU A 246 -1.19 -1.08 -14.45
N ARG A 247 0.03 -1.26 -14.98
CA ARG A 247 0.86 -2.44 -14.62
C ARG A 247 1.78 -2.20 -13.45
N GLN A 248 2.46 -1.06 -13.44
CA GLN A 248 3.53 -0.79 -12.49
C GLN A 248 3.37 0.59 -11.88
N GLU A 249 3.86 0.71 -10.64
CA GLU A 249 4.07 1.97 -9.92
C GLU A 249 5.37 1.75 -9.14
N VAL A 250 6.48 2.30 -9.64
CA VAL A 250 7.77 2.24 -8.94
C VAL A 250 8.10 3.62 -8.48
N LEU A 251 8.40 3.76 -7.20
CA LEU A 251 8.98 4.97 -6.65
C LEU A 251 10.51 4.83 -6.63
N THR A 252 11.18 5.54 -7.54
CA THR A 252 12.65 5.58 -7.60
C THR A 252 13.20 6.76 -6.80
N ASP A 253 14.13 6.46 -5.89
CA ASP A 253 14.92 7.49 -5.21
C ASP A 253 16.15 7.78 -6.04
N THR A 254 16.23 8.98 -6.62
CA THR A 254 17.39 9.44 -7.38
C THR A 254 18.44 10.12 -6.50
N ALA A 255 18.15 10.33 -5.20
CA ALA A 255 19.09 10.95 -4.27
C ALA A 255 19.90 9.89 -3.51
N SER A 256 21.20 9.85 -3.77
CA SER A 256 22.13 9.10 -2.92
C SER A 256 22.33 9.84 -1.60
N GLY A 257 21.87 9.24 -0.51
CA GLY A 257 22.12 9.73 0.84
C GLY A 257 20.93 10.52 1.39
N GLY A 258 20.28 9.92 2.39
CA GLY A 258 19.11 10.49 3.03
C GLY A 258 19.35 11.91 3.51
N VAL A 259 18.53 12.84 3.04
CA VAL A 259 17.97 14.04 3.70
C VAL A 259 17.31 14.86 2.58
N ASN A 260 16.05 15.25 2.82
CA ASN A 260 15.11 15.95 1.93
C ASN A 260 14.60 15.16 0.72
N LEU A 261 13.28 14.95 0.71
CA LEU A 261 12.53 14.57 -0.49
C LEU A 261 12.45 15.81 -1.39
N GLY A 262 13.53 16.07 -2.12
CA GLY A 262 13.53 17.04 -3.21
C GLY A 262 12.68 16.56 -4.38
N ASP A 263 12.34 17.48 -5.26
CA ASP A 263 11.36 17.35 -6.35
C ASP A 263 11.52 16.08 -7.23
N ALA A 264 12.74 15.56 -7.36
CA ALA A 264 13.08 14.42 -8.21
C ALA A 264 12.74 13.01 -7.66
N GLN A 265 12.11 12.89 -6.47
CA GLN A 265 12.00 11.61 -5.76
C GLN A 265 10.68 10.84 -5.97
N PHE A 266 9.67 11.43 -6.62
CA PHE A 266 8.43 10.75 -6.97
C PHE A 266 8.30 10.53 -8.46
N GLN A 267 9.15 9.68 -9.02
CA GLN A 267 8.90 9.11 -10.33
C GLN A 267 7.84 8.02 -10.16
N LEU A 268 6.72 8.07 -10.88
CA LEU A 268 5.86 6.91 -11.07
C LEU A 268 5.83 6.57 -12.55
N GLU A 269 6.27 5.35 -12.86
CA GLU A 269 6.15 4.78 -14.19
C GLU A 269 4.79 4.13 -14.34
N PHE A 270 3.91 4.72 -15.14
CA PHE A 270 2.64 4.13 -15.54
C PHE A 270 2.84 3.44 -16.88
N SER A 271 2.66 2.13 -16.93
CA SER A 271 2.55 1.41 -18.19
C SER A 271 1.17 0.83 -18.39
N TRP A 272 0.68 0.88 -19.63
CA TRP A 272 -0.61 0.35 -20.00
C TRP A 272 -0.59 -0.31 -21.37
N PHE A 273 -1.53 -1.23 -21.53
CA PHE A 273 -1.77 -2.05 -22.72
C PHE A 273 -3.26 -2.38 -22.77
N GLY A 274 -3.77 -2.68 -23.97
CA GLY A 274 -5.16 -3.05 -24.20
C GLY A 274 -5.91 -1.95 -24.93
N SER A 275 -7.15 -1.68 -24.54
CA SER A 275 -8.06 -0.82 -25.32
C SER A 275 -7.84 0.68 -25.11
N ALA A 276 -8.34 1.47 -26.06
CA ALA A 276 -8.47 2.92 -25.93
C ALA A 276 -9.26 3.32 -24.68
N GLY A 277 -8.98 4.52 -24.18
CA GLY A 277 -9.75 5.12 -23.10
C GLY A 277 -9.01 6.19 -22.32
N ARG A 278 -9.56 6.55 -21.17
CA ARG A 278 -9.10 7.69 -20.38
C ARG A 278 -8.83 7.30 -18.94
N PHE A 279 -7.78 7.89 -18.37
CA PHE A 279 -7.54 7.89 -16.93
C PHE A 279 -6.85 9.19 -16.52
N ASP A 280 -6.99 9.52 -15.24
CA ASP A 280 -6.39 10.71 -14.65
C ASP A 280 -5.26 10.30 -13.71
N ILE A 281 -4.09 10.90 -13.92
CA ILE A 281 -2.97 10.84 -12.97
C ILE A 281 -3.05 12.10 -12.12
N HIS A 282 -3.38 11.91 -10.85
CA HIS A 282 -3.46 12.96 -9.85
C HIS A 282 -2.09 13.16 -9.18
N PHE A 283 -1.83 14.38 -8.73
CA PHE A 283 -0.64 14.73 -7.96
C PHE A 283 -0.96 15.89 -7.02
N ASP A 284 -0.07 16.15 -6.06
CA ASP A 284 -0.25 17.22 -5.08
C ASP A 284 -0.36 18.58 -5.79
N ASP A 285 -1.41 19.33 -5.47
CA ASP A 285 -1.69 20.62 -6.08
C ASP A 285 -0.70 21.73 -5.66
N LYS A 286 0.14 21.45 -4.65
CA LYS A 286 1.28 22.26 -4.19
C LYS A 286 2.55 22.05 -5.02
N TRP A 287 2.50 21.23 -6.07
CA TRP A 287 3.61 21.15 -7.02
C TRP A 287 3.61 22.43 -7.87
N ASP A 288 4.25 23.50 -7.35
CA ASP A 288 4.20 24.87 -7.90
C ASP A 288 4.67 24.96 -9.37
N ASN A 289 5.64 24.13 -9.76
CA ASN A 289 6.12 24.04 -11.15
C ASN A 289 5.31 23.05 -12.01
N GLY A 290 4.33 22.38 -11.40
CA GLY A 290 3.58 21.27 -12.00
C GLY A 290 4.33 19.95 -11.99
N VAL A 291 4.05 19.15 -13.02
CA VAL A 291 4.57 17.80 -13.20
C VAL A 291 5.32 17.69 -14.53
N LYS A 292 6.49 17.08 -14.48
CA LYS A 292 7.22 16.61 -15.66
C LYS A 292 6.70 15.23 -16.05
N ILE A 293 6.29 15.11 -17.31
CA ILE A 293 5.90 13.84 -17.92
C ILE A 293 6.94 13.46 -18.96
N ASP A 294 7.64 12.36 -18.72
CA ASP A 294 8.56 11.76 -19.69
C ASP A 294 7.87 10.59 -20.36
N ILE A 295 7.80 10.61 -21.70
CA ILE A 295 7.26 9.51 -22.49
C ILE A 295 8.39 8.49 -22.68
N VAL A 296 8.21 7.31 -22.09
CA VAL A 296 9.20 6.22 -22.15
C VAL A 296 8.88 5.26 -23.30
N GLU A 297 7.59 4.97 -23.53
CA GLU A 297 7.12 4.15 -24.65
C GLU A 297 5.83 4.75 -25.22
N GLY A 298 5.75 4.84 -26.56
CA GLY A 298 4.67 5.49 -27.30
C GLY A 298 4.97 6.92 -27.73
N THR A 299 4.02 7.54 -28.44
CA THR A 299 4.15 8.88 -29.01
C THR A 299 2.94 9.76 -28.64
N GLU A 300 3.14 10.90 -27.96
CA GLU A 300 2.08 11.90 -27.72
C GLU A 300 1.62 12.50 -29.06
N GLY A 301 0.30 12.58 -29.24
CA GLY A 301 -0.35 12.99 -30.49
C GLY A 301 -0.71 11.84 -31.42
N GLU A 302 0.05 10.73 -31.41
CA GLU A 302 -0.24 9.53 -32.22
C GLU A 302 -0.91 8.42 -31.41
N ASP A 303 -0.31 8.08 -30.26
CA ASP A 303 -0.76 6.97 -29.43
C ASP A 303 -1.68 7.43 -28.29
N PHE A 304 -1.40 8.61 -27.74
CA PHE A 304 -2.20 9.21 -26.67
C PHE A 304 -2.15 10.74 -26.69
N GLU A 305 -3.11 11.38 -26.03
CA GLU A 305 -3.13 12.82 -25.76
C GLU A 305 -3.03 13.07 -24.26
N LEU A 306 -2.28 14.11 -23.88
CA LEU A 306 -2.12 14.52 -22.49
C LEU A 306 -2.73 15.90 -22.28
N THR A 307 -3.77 15.97 -21.43
CA THR A 307 -4.32 17.25 -20.97
C THR A 307 -3.81 17.55 -19.57
N ARG A 308 -3.05 18.64 -19.45
CA ARG A 308 -2.36 19.04 -18.22
C ARG A 308 -3.19 20.12 -17.50
N GLU A 309 -3.56 19.85 -16.25
CA GLU A 309 -4.33 20.73 -15.38
C GLU A 309 -3.63 20.85 -14.01
N LYS A 310 -4.04 21.83 -13.19
CA LYS A 310 -3.50 21.94 -11.84
C LYS A 310 -3.88 20.69 -11.03
N GLY A 311 -2.89 19.97 -10.49
CA GLY A 311 -3.08 18.76 -9.68
C GLY A 311 -3.47 17.50 -10.46
N LYS A 312 -3.50 17.55 -11.80
CA LYS A 312 -3.96 16.42 -12.62
C LYS A 312 -3.41 16.42 -14.04
N VAL A 313 -3.08 15.24 -14.56
CA VAL A 313 -2.93 15.01 -16.00
C VAL A 313 -3.90 13.94 -16.45
N SER A 314 -4.75 14.26 -17.41
CA SER A 314 -5.58 13.29 -18.10
C SER A 314 -4.83 12.67 -19.26
N VAL A 315 -4.78 11.34 -19.30
CA VAL A 315 -4.22 10.56 -20.39
C VAL A 315 -5.38 9.97 -21.20
N PHE A 316 -5.43 10.29 -22.49
CA PHE A 316 -6.38 9.70 -23.44
C PHE A 316 -5.65 8.80 -24.43
N VAL A 317 -5.85 7.49 -24.31
CA VAL A 317 -5.26 6.46 -25.17
C VAL A 317 -6.12 6.31 -26.42
N LYS A 318 -5.51 6.47 -27.59
CA LYS A 318 -6.20 6.38 -28.88
C LYS A 318 -6.40 4.93 -29.31
N GLU A 319 -7.43 4.68 -30.11
CA GLU A 319 -7.72 3.36 -30.73
C GLU A 319 -6.51 2.79 -31.51
N ALA A 320 -5.75 3.66 -32.18
CA ALA A 320 -4.55 3.26 -32.93
C ALA A 320 -3.40 2.74 -32.03
N ALA A 321 -3.47 2.97 -30.72
CA ALA A 321 -2.54 2.47 -29.74
C ALA A 321 -3.06 1.23 -29.00
N THR A 322 -4.17 0.65 -29.46
CA THR A 322 -4.64 -0.63 -28.94
C THR A 322 -3.52 -1.66 -29.06
N ASP A 323 -3.28 -2.38 -27.97
CA ASP A 323 -2.20 -3.38 -27.87
C ASP A 323 -0.78 -2.82 -28.11
N LYS A 324 -0.58 -1.51 -28.05
CA LYS A 324 0.75 -0.93 -27.89
C LYS A 324 1.09 -0.86 -26.42
N LYS A 325 2.33 -1.19 -26.09
CA LYS A 325 2.89 -0.88 -24.78
C LYS A 325 3.16 0.62 -24.73
N LEU A 326 2.48 1.27 -23.81
CA LEU A 326 2.63 2.69 -23.57
C LEU A 326 3.15 2.88 -22.16
N LYS A 327 4.03 3.87 -22.00
CA LYS A 327 4.70 4.10 -20.74
C LYS A 327 5.03 5.57 -20.56
N VAL A 328 4.57 6.14 -19.45
CA VAL A 328 4.96 7.49 -19.03
C VAL A 328 5.53 7.45 -17.63
N THR A 329 6.49 8.34 -17.41
CA THR A 329 7.00 8.69 -16.11
C THR A 329 6.40 10.01 -15.68
N VAL A 330 5.95 10.10 -14.44
CA VAL A 330 5.41 11.32 -13.82
C VAL A 330 6.33 11.70 -12.66
N SER A 331 6.83 12.93 -12.64
CA SER A 331 7.73 13.46 -11.59
C SER A 331 7.50 14.95 -11.34
N ARG A 332 7.90 15.51 -10.20
CA ARG A 332 7.73 16.95 -9.96
C ARG A 332 8.63 17.76 -10.89
N ALA A 333 8.11 18.86 -11.44
CA ALA A 333 8.77 19.67 -12.48
C ALA A 333 9.85 20.62 -11.96
#